data_AF-A0A0W8DNL4-F1
#
_entry.id   AF-A0A0W8DNL4-F1
#
_cell.length_a   1.000
_cell.length_b   1.000
_cell.length_c   1.000
_cell.angle_alpha   90.00
_cell.angle_beta   90.00
_cell.angle_gamma   90.00
#
_symmetry.space_group_name_H-M   'P 1'
#
loop_
_entity.id
_entity.type
_entity.pdbx_description
1 polymer ?
#
loop_
_entity_poly.entity_id
_entity_poly.type
_entity_poly.pdbx_seq_one_letter_code
_entity_poly.pdbx_strand_id
1 'polypeptide(L)'
;MQIGGAVDEFLANVHAAELEQQPDAQWVVGIEAFMRMFRSGRFHNAGIFQLAQLNGIVSFACWKRFNVLPLHTHPSAARGFFGLSAPTTKSKKNSIKHQVMGFLEKQEPELTQAAGQYTKTSEALPSFERMRTGALADSAFDIADAYVIAAYTRCVHFQTQLQVQEPQLTEKFSDRYLDLTYKTAAKTKKSSSEMEALKTMTEKEKLTYTRDLFTFGLENWFKEHNECFLLHDLKKIDEDTC
;
A
#
# COMPACT_ATOMS: atom_id res chain seq x y z
N MET A 1 -22.82 2.88 13.60
CA MET A 1 -21.36 2.82 13.35
C MET A 1 -21.07 3.63 12.09
N GLN A 2 -20.21 4.63 12.18
CA GLN A 2 -19.70 5.34 11.00
C GLN A 2 -18.63 4.47 10.35
N ILE A 3 -18.52 4.52 9.01
CA ILE A 3 -17.57 3.68 8.26
C ILE A 3 -16.12 3.92 8.72
N GLY A 4 -15.74 5.18 8.98
CA GLY A 4 -14.42 5.54 9.51
C GLY A 4 -14.13 4.80 10.81
N GLY A 5 -14.98 4.94 11.82
CA GLY A 5 -14.79 4.25 13.11
C GLY A 5 -14.70 2.72 13.03
N ALA A 6 -15.31 2.09 12.01
CA ALA A 6 -15.14 0.66 11.77
C ALA A 6 -13.76 0.30 11.19
N VAL A 7 -13.23 1.16 10.32
CA VAL A 7 -11.86 1.05 9.80
C VAL A 7 -10.86 1.27 10.94
N ASP A 8 -11.08 2.29 11.76
CA ASP A 8 -10.20 2.64 12.89
C ASP A 8 -10.16 1.52 13.94
N GLU A 9 -11.32 0.97 14.31
CA GLU A 9 -11.42 -0.18 15.23
C GLU A 9 -10.72 -1.43 14.65
N PHE A 10 -10.89 -1.68 13.35
CA PHE A 10 -10.23 -2.79 12.70
C PHE A 10 -8.69 -2.62 12.66
N LEU A 11 -8.20 -1.40 12.44
CA LEU A 11 -6.76 -1.07 12.53
C LEU A 11 -6.22 -1.22 13.95
N ALA A 12 -6.96 -0.74 14.95
CA ALA A 12 -6.56 -0.87 16.35
C ALA A 12 -6.40 -2.34 16.75
N ASN A 13 -7.31 -3.22 16.28
CA ASN A 13 -7.21 -4.66 16.51
C ASN A 13 -5.98 -5.29 15.82
N VAL A 14 -5.67 -4.87 14.59
CA VAL A 14 -4.46 -5.31 13.87
C VAL A 14 -3.19 -4.87 14.61
N HIS A 15 -3.14 -3.63 15.07
CA HIS A 15 -2.01 -3.11 15.85
C HIS A 15 -1.82 -3.82 17.18
N ALA A 16 -2.91 -4.10 17.91
CA ALA A 16 -2.83 -4.87 19.14
C ALA A 16 -2.26 -6.28 18.88
N ALA A 17 -2.71 -6.95 17.82
CA ALA A 17 -2.20 -8.27 17.43
C ALA A 17 -0.72 -8.25 17.01
N GLU A 18 -0.26 -7.20 16.33
CA GLU A 18 1.15 -7.00 15.97
C GLU A 18 2.04 -6.77 17.20
N LEU A 19 1.58 -5.96 18.16
CA LEU A 19 2.29 -5.68 19.42
C LEU A 19 2.39 -6.91 20.34
N GLU A 20 1.33 -7.70 20.43
CA GLU A 20 1.27 -8.90 21.27
C GLU A 20 2.05 -10.08 20.68
N GLN A 21 2.67 -9.93 19.49
CA GLN A 21 3.38 -10.98 18.76
C GLN A 21 2.59 -12.29 18.75
N GLN A 22 1.31 -12.21 18.35
CA GLN A 22 0.41 -13.35 18.43
C GLN A 22 1.05 -14.58 17.74
N PRO A 23 1.12 -15.73 18.42
CA PRO A 23 1.80 -16.91 17.88
C PRO A 23 1.14 -17.45 16.60
N ASP A 24 -0.14 -17.09 16.37
CA ASP A 24 -0.92 -17.45 15.18
C ASP A 24 -0.93 -16.35 14.09
N ALA A 25 -0.07 -15.33 14.21
CA ALA A 25 0.00 -14.26 13.22
C ALA A 25 0.34 -14.81 11.82
N GLN A 26 -0.53 -14.54 10.86
CA GLN A 26 -0.36 -14.99 9.49
C GLN A 26 0.56 -14.03 8.72
N TRP A 27 1.61 -14.58 8.11
CA TRP A 27 2.45 -13.80 7.20
C TRP A 27 1.68 -13.35 5.97
N VAL A 28 1.97 -12.15 5.51
CA VAL A 28 1.54 -11.65 4.20
C VAL A 28 2.81 -11.26 3.43
N VAL A 29 2.92 -11.73 2.19
CA VAL A 29 4.15 -11.53 1.39
C VAL A 29 3.82 -10.77 0.10
N GLY A 30 4.49 -9.64 -0.09
CA GLY A 30 4.52 -8.88 -1.35
C GLY A 30 5.84 -9.06 -2.08
N ILE A 31 5.79 -9.18 -3.40
CA ILE A 31 6.97 -9.24 -4.26
C ILE A 31 6.80 -8.21 -5.38
N GLU A 32 7.86 -7.45 -5.67
CA GLU A 32 7.89 -6.61 -6.86
C GLU A 32 7.85 -7.48 -8.12
N ALA A 33 6.87 -7.24 -8.99
CA ALA A 33 6.82 -7.88 -10.29
C ALA A 33 7.89 -7.27 -11.20
N PHE A 34 9.03 -7.95 -11.33
CA PHE A 34 10.13 -7.52 -12.21
C PHE A 34 9.74 -7.65 -13.69
N MET A 35 9.02 -6.66 -14.20
CA MET A 35 8.66 -6.54 -15.61
C MET A 35 9.23 -5.23 -16.15
N ARG A 36 10.21 -5.29 -17.05
CA ARG A 36 10.65 -4.07 -17.76
C ARG A 36 9.50 -3.59 -18.64
N MET A 37 9.15 -2.31 -18.55
CA MET A 37 8.37 -1.65 -19.60
C MET A 37 9.15 -1.76 -20.91
N PHE A 38 8.67 -2.61 -21.82
CA PHE A 38 9.33 -2.91 -23.07
C PHE A 38 9.26 -1.71 -24.02
N ARG A 39 10.41 -1.30 -24.56
CA ARG A 39 10.48 -0.36 -25.70
C ARG A 39 10.66 -1.17 -26.97
N SER A 40 9.84 -0.90 -27.98
CA SER A 40 9.92 -1.56 -29.29
C SER A 40 11.35 -1.48 -29.86
N GLY A 41 11.85 -2.61 -30.38
CA GLY A 41 13.14 -2.70 -31.08
C GLY A 41 14.39 -2.88 -30.21
N ARG A 42 14.28 -3.01 -28.88
CA ARG A 42 15.41 -3.32 -27.98
C ARG A 42 15.09 -4.52 -27.09
N PHE A 43 15.03 -5.69 -27.70
CA PHE A 43 14.78 -6.95 -27.01
C PHE A 43 16.09 -7.58 -26.54
N HIS A 44 16.14 -7.99 -25.27
CA HIS A 44 17.17 -8.90 -24.76
C HIS A 44 16.47 -10.08 -24.10
N ASN A 45 16.15 -11.10 -24.91
CA ASN A 45 15.34 -12.25 -24.49
C ASN A 45 15.93 -12.94 -23.25
N ALA A 46 17.26 -13.05 -23.17
CA ALA A 46 17.95 -13.63 -22.01
C ALA A 46 17.61 -12.88 -20.70
N GLY A 47 17.54 -11.55 -20.74
CA GLY A 47 17.18 -10.74 -19.57
C GLY A 47 15.74 -10.96 -19.12
N ILE A 48 14.81 -11.22 -20.05
CA ILE A 48 13.40 -11.52 -19.72
C ILE A 48 13.30 -12.85 -18.99
N PHE A 49 13.95 -13.90 -19.51
CA PHE A 49 13.96 -15.20 -18.87
C PHE A 49 14.64 -15.17 -17.50
N GLN A 50 15.73 -14.42 -17.35
CA GLN A 50 16.40 -14.24 -16.05
C GLN A 50 15.48 -13.58 -15.02
N LEU A 51 14.78 -12.51 -15.40
CA LEU A 51 13.83 -11.85 -14.49
C LEU A 51 12.66 -12.75 -14.11
N ALA A 52 12.10 -13.49 -15.08
CA ALA A 52 11.04 -14.46 -14.80
C ALA A 52 11.51 -15.60 -13.89
N GLN A 53 12.73 -16.11 -14.10
CA GLN A 53 13.35 -17.13 -13.24
C GLN A 53 13.56 -16.60 -11.81
N LEU A 54 14.06 -15.37 -11.68
CA LEU A 54 14.25 -14.75 -10.37
C LEU A 54 12.90 -14.61 -9.63
N ASN A 55 11.86 -14.08 -10.29
CA ASN A 55 10.53 -13.97 -9.70
C ASN A 55 10.00 -15.34 -9.26
N GLY A 56 10.18 -16.37 -10.08
CA GLY A 56 9.77 -17.73 -9.76
C GLY A 56 10.49 -18.31 -8.54
N ILE A 57 11.82 -18.14 -8.46
CA ILE A 57 12.65 -18.62 -7.34
C ILE A 57 12.27 -17.91 -6.04
N VAL A 58 12.19 -16.57 -6.06
CA VAL A 58 11.82 -15.78 -4.87
C VAL A 58 10.41 -16.14 -4.42
N SER A 59 9.47 -16.26 -5.36
CA SER A 59 8.08 -16.65 -5.05
C SER A 59 8.01 -18.03 -4.39
N PHE A 60 8.71 -19.01 -4.94
CA PHE A 60 8.76 -20.35 -4.38
C PHE A 60 9.40 -20.36 -3.00
N ALA A 61 10.49 -19.61 -2.79
CA ALA A 61 11.15 -19.50 -1.50
C ALA A 61 10.23 -18.87 -0.44
N CYS A 62 9.53 -17.80 -0.79
CA CYS A 62 8.54 -17.16 0.08
C CYS A 62 7.38 -18.09 0.40
N TRP A 63 6.79 -18.76 -0.60
CA TRP A 63 5.72 -19.72 -0.38
C TRP A 63 6.15 -20.86 0.53
N LYS A 64 7.33 -21.45 0.30
CA LYS A 64 7.85 -22.55 1.11
C LYS A 64 8.14 -22.13 2.56
N ARG A 65 8.64 -20.90 2.77
CA ARG A 65 9.04 -20.41 4.09
C ARG A 65 7.86 -19.89 4.93
N PHE A 66 6.96 -19.15 4.30
CA PHE A 66 5.86 -18.46 4.98
C PHE A 66 4.51 -19.16 4.81
N ASN A 67 4.45 -20.23 4.00
CA ASN A 67 3.24 -20.97 3.65
C ASN A 67 2.13 -20.09 3.04
N VAL A 68 2.53 -19.02 2.34
CA VAL A 68 1.62 -18.00 1.79
C VAL A 68 2.03 -17.71 0.36
N LEU A 69 1.05 -17.66 -0.54
CA LEU A 69 1.30 -17.31 -1.93
C LEU A 69 1.60 -15.80 -2.04
N PRO A 70 2.76 -15.39 -2.57
CA PRO A 70 3.10 -13.97 -2.62
C PRO A 70 2.25 -13.17 -3.61
N LEU A 71 1.87 -11.97 -3.21
CA LEU A 71 1.23 -10.99 -4.08
C LEU A 71 2.28 -10.29 -4.94
N HIS A 72 2.20 -10.47 -6.25
CA HIS A 72 3.07 -9.78 -7.20
C HIS A 72 2.51 -8.40 -7.54
N THR A 73 3.29 -7.37 -7.24
CA THR A 73 2.88 -5.97 -7.45
C THR A 73 3.83 -5.27 -8.40
N HIS A 74 3.30 -4.63 -9.45
CA HIS A 74 4.11 -3.77 -10.29
C HIS A 74 4.57 -2.53 -9.49
N PRO A 75 5.85 -2.14 -9.55
CA PRO A 75 6.37 -1.04 -8.71
C PRO A 75 5.63 0.27 -8.92
N SER A 76 5.20 0.58 -10.16
CA SER A 76 4.40 1.79 -10.42
C SER A 76 3.01 1.77 -9.75
N ALA A 77 2.43 0.60 -9.48
CA ALA A 77 1.16 0.50 -8.78
C ALA A 77 1.34 0.87 -7.30
N ALA A 78 2.31 0.26 -6.62
CA ALA A 78 2.61 0.57 -5.22
C ALA A 78 3.10 2.02 -5.04
N ARG A 79 4.04 2.47 -5.88
CA ARG A 79 4.53 3.85 -5.85
C ARG A 79 3.40 4.85 -6.15
N GLY A 80 2.58 4.57 -7.17
CA GLY A 80 1.43 5.41 -7.52
C GLY A 80 0.39 5.47 -6.42
N PHE A 81 0.16 4.37 -5.70
CA PHE A 81 -0.71 4.32 -4.53
C PHE A 81 -0.27 5.33 -3.47
N PHE A 82 1.02 5.36 -3.12
CA PHE A 82 1.57 6.30 -2.14
C PHE A 82 1.96 7.68 -2.71
N GLY A 83 1.55 8.00 -3.95
CA GLY A 83 1.87 9.29 -4.58
C GLY A 83 3.37 9.49 -4.91
N LEU A 84 4.18 8.43 -4.89
CA LEU A 84 5.60 8.42 -5.21
C LEU A 84 5.78 8.46 -6.73
N SER A 85 5.57 9.62 -7.35
CA SER A 85 5.60 9.78 -8.80
C SER A 85 6.89 10.44 -9.29
N ALA A 86 7.39 9.98 -10.44
CA ALA A 86 8.51 10.66 -11.09
C ALA A 86 8.15 12.14 -11.32
N PRO A 87 9.03 13.10 -10.96
CA PRO A 87 8.70 14.51 -11.11
C PRO A 87 8.51 14.87 -12.58
N THR A 88 7.59 15.79 -12.83
CA THR A 88 7.41 16.40 -14.16
C THR A 88 8.62 17.25 -14.57
N THR A 89 9.44 17.69 -13.61
CA THR A 89 10.64 18.50 -13.84
C THR A 89 11.93 17.73 -13.50
N LYS A 90 12.93 17.78 -14.39
CA LYS A 90 14.22 17.05 -14.25
C LYS A 90 15.13 17.65 -13.16
N SER A 91 14.66 17.71 -11.91
CA SER A 91 15.50 18.04 -10.76
C SER A 91 16.04 16.76 -10.12
N LYS A 92 17.37 16.67 -9.94
CA LYS A 92 18.01 15.53 -9.23
C LYS A 92 17.50 15.36 -7.79
N LYS A 93 17.06 16.45 -7.14
CA LYS A 93 16.53 16.44 -5.77
C LYS A 93 15.16 15.75 -5.64
N ASN A 94 14.42 15.61 -6.74
CA ASN A 94 13.09 14.99 -6.71
C ASN A 94 13.05 13.62 -7.39
N SER A 95 14.19 13.02 -7.74
CA SER A 95 14.16 11.72 -8.44
C SER A 95 13.37 10.68 -7.66
N ILE A 96 12.72 9.75 -8.36
CA ILE A 96 11.88 8.70 -7.74
C ILE A 96 12.59 7.99 -6.58
N LYS A 97 13.90 7.76 -6.73
CA LYS A 97 14.79 7.19 -5.71
C LYS A 97 14.78 8.00 -4.40
N HIS A 98 14.85 9.34 -4.47
CA HIS A 98 14.80 10.19 -3.26
C HIS A 98 13.40 10.22 -2.64
N GLN A 99 12.34 10.14 -3.45
CA GLN A 99 10.97 10.08 -2.92
C GLN A 99 10.71 8.77 -2.18
N VAL A 100 11.16 7.64 -2.76
CA VAL A 100 11.07 6.31 -2.13
C VAL A 100 11.90 6.25 -0.85
N MET A 101 13.12 6.81 -0.85
CA MET A 101 13.91 6.93 0.39
C MET A 101 13.22 7.81 1.43
N GLY A 102 12.65 8.95 1.04
CA GLY A 102 11.92 9.83 1.96
C GLY A 102 10.64 9.18 2.51
N PHE A 103 10.00 8.28 1.75
CA PHE A 103 8.91 7.45 2.24
C PHE A 103 9.40 6.48 3.33
N LEU A 104 10.49 5.76 3.06
CA LEU A 104 11.11 4.86 4.03
C LEU A 104 11.59 5.58 5.29
N GLU A 105 12.19 6.77 5.18
CA GLU A 105 12.65 7.57 6.33
C GLU A 105 11.51 7.97 7.26
N LYS A 106 10.31 8.22 6.71
CA LYS A 106 9.11 8.45 7.50
C LYS A 106 8.58 7.16 8.11
N GLN A 107 8.67 6.06 7.36
CA GLN A 107 8.10 4.79 7.79
C GLN A 107 8.91 4.08 8.88
N GLU A 108 10.23 4.09 8.69
CA GLU A 108 11.21 3.37 9.51
C GLU A 108 12.36 4.34 9.86
N PRO A 109 12.10 5.36 10.69
CA PRO A 109 13.10 6.37 11.02
C PRO A 109 14.32 5.75 11.72
N GLU A 110 14.12 4.68 12.51
CA GLU A 110 15.20 3.99 13.21
C GLU A 110 16.13 3.25 12.25
N LEU A 111 15.58 2.59 11.22
CA LEU A 111 16.36 1.88 10.22
C LEU A 111 17.25 2.86 9.44
N THR A 112 16.70 4.01 9.06
CA THR A 112 17.43 5.02 8.29
C THR A 112 18.45 5.80 9.13
N GLN A 113 18.20 5.99 10.43
CA GLN A 113 19.15 6.60 11.37
C GLN A 113 20.26 5.64 11.81
N ALA A 114 19.95 4.36 12.03
CA ALA A 114 20.92 3.32 12.36
C ALA A 114 21.91 3.07 11.21
N ALA A 115 21.52 3.36 9.96
CA ALA A 115 22.31 3.16 8.75
C ALA A 115 23.55 4.09 8.58
N GLY A 116 24.02 4.71 9.65
CA GLY A 116 25.31 5.40 9.71
C GLY A 116 26.16 5.00 10.93
N GLN A 117 25.64 4.18 11.82
CA GLN A 117 26.32 3.76 13.05
C GLN A 117 26.50 2.25 13.00
N TYR A 118 27.75 1.78 13.01
CA TYR A 118 28.06 0.37 13.27
C TYR A 118 27.69 0.04 14.72
N THR A 119 26.41 -0.04 15.05
CA THR A 119 25.95 -0.50 16.35
C THR A 119 25.84 -2.03 16.29
N LYS A 120 26.66 -2.67 17.13
CA LYS A 120 26.75 -4.13 17.33
C LYS A 120 25.50 -4.73 18.01
N THR A 121 24.33 -4.11 17.87
CA THR A 121 23.13 -4.49 18.61
C THR A 121 22.09 -5.12 17.71
N SER A 122 21.98 -6.43 17.90
CA SER A 122 20.82 -7.29 17.66
C SER A 122 20.44 -7.61 16.21
N GLU A 123 19.95 -8.82 16.02
CA GLU A 123 19.81 -9.54 14.77
C GLU A 123 18.93 -8.83 13.70
N ALA A 124 19.42 -8.85 12.46
CA ALA A 124 18.65 -8.93 11.21
C ALA A 124 18.02 -7.68 10.55
N LEU A 125 18.47 -6.45 10.82
CA LEU A 125 18.08 -5.30 9.97
C LEU A 125 19.02 -5.09 8.77
N PRO A 126 18.51 -4.81 7.57
CA PRO A 126 19.34 -4.60 6.37
C PRO A 126 20.11 -3.27 6.47
N SER A 127 21.42 -3.30 6.18
CA SER A 127 22.27 -2.11 6.22
C SER A 127 22.22 -1.33 4.90
N PHE A 128 22.05 0.01 4.95
CA PHE A 128 22.20 0.84 3.74
C PHE A 128 23.67 1.08 3.41
N GLU A 129 24.17 0.29 2.45
CA GLU A 129 25.52 0.43 1.95
C GLU A 129 25.75 1.79 1.30
N ARG A 130 26.97 2.33 1.49
CA ARG A 130 27.41 3.57 0.86
C ARG A 130 28.60 3.31 -0.04
N MET A 131 28.62 3.97 -1.18
CA MET A 131 29.77 4.00 -2.07
C MET A 131 30.94 4.74 -1.41
N ARG A 132 32.15 4.58 -1.96
CA ARG A 132 33.36 5.32 -1.50
C ARG A 132 33.20 6.84 -1.53
N THR A 133 32.26 7.36 -2.32
CA THR A 133 31.91 8.79 -2.41
C THR A 133 31.00 9.28 -1.28
N GLY A 134 30.52 8.38 -0.41
CA GLY A 134 29.55 8.66 0.65
C GLY A 134 28.08 8.61 0.20
N ALA A 135 27.82 8.47 -1.10
CA ALA A 135 26.47 8.31 -1.66
C ALA A 135 25.90 6.91 -1.35
N LEU A 136 24.57 6.79 -1.25
CA LEU A 136 23.89 5.50 -1.10
C LEU A 136 24.14 4.61 -2.32
N ALA A 137 24.41 3.32 -2.08
CA ALA A 137 24.53 2.31 -3.12
C ALA A 137 23.15 1.98 -3.72
N ASP A 138 23.14 1.38 -4.91
CA ASP A 138 21.88 0.99 -5.58
C ASP A 138 21.05 0.00 -4.73
N SER A 139 21.71 -0.89 -3.98
CA SER A 139 21.10 -1.82 -3.03
C SER A 139 20.24 -1.14 -1.97
N ALA A 140 20.59 0.09 -1.55
CA ALA A 140 19.80 0.84 -0.58
C ALA A 140 18.43 1.26 -1.15
N PHE A 141 18.39 1.58 -2.44
CA PHE A 141 17.13 1.92 -3.10
C PHE A 141 16.27 0.68 -3.37
N ASP A 142 16.89 -0.47 -3.66
CA ASP A 142 16.17 -1.75 -3.79
C ASP A 142 15.50 -2.16 -2.46
N ILE A 143 16.19 -1.96 -1.33
CA ILE A 143 15.60 -2.17 0.00
C ILE A 143 14.42 -1.21 0.23
N ALA A 144 14.58 0.08 -0.09
CA ALA A 144 13.51 1.05 0.10
C ALA A 144 12.28 0.74 -0.77
N ASP A 145 12.47 0.28 -2.01
CA ASP A 145 11.36 -0.21 -2.84
C ASP A 145 10.69 -1.46 -2.25
N ALA A 146 11.45 -2.37 -1.62
CA ALA A 146 10.86 -3.52 -0.93
C ALA A 146 9.94 -3.08 0.23
N TYR A 147 10.29 -2.02 0.96
CA TYR A 147 9.41 -1.44 1.99
C TYR A 147 8.14 -0.83 1.40
N VAL A 148 8.23 -0.13 0.27
CA VAL A 148 7.04 0.37 -0.45
C VAL A 148 6.12 -0.78 -0.85
N ILE A 149 6.67 -1.89 -1.35
CA ILE A 149 5.90 -3.09 -1.71
C ILE A 149 5.27 -3.74 -0.48
N ALA A 150 6.00 -3.83 0.64
CA ALA A 150 5.49 -4.37 1.89
C ALA A 150 4.32 -3.53 2.43
N ALA A 151 4.47 -2.20 2.48
CA ALA A 151 3.42 -1.27 2.91
C ALA A 151 2.17 -1.39 2.02
N TYR A 152 2.35 -1.44 0.69
CA TYR A 152 1.24 -1.63 -0.25
C TYR A 152 0.53 -2.96 -0.03
N THR A 153 1.31 -4.04 0.15
CA THR A 153 0.77 -5.39 0.39
C THR A 153 -0.04 -5.44 1.68
N ARG A 154 0.42 -4.76 2.74
CA ARG A 154 -0.32 -4.62 4.01
C ARG A 154 -1.66 -3.92 3.79
N CYS A 155 -1.68 -2.80 3.05
CA CYS A 155 -2.91 -2.08 2.72
C CYS A 155 -3.91 -2.94 1.93
N VAL A 156 -3.45 -3.62 0.89
CA VAL A 156 -4.30 -4.51 0.07
C VAL A 156 -4.87 -5.66 0.89
N HIS A 157 -4.03 -6.26 1.76
CA HIS A 157 -4.49 -7.32 2.64
C HIS A 157 -5.54 -6.82 3.63
N PHE A 158 -5.27 -5.69 4.28
CA PHE A 158 -6.20 -5.08 5.22
C PHE A 158 -7.55 -4.78 4.54
N GLN A 159 -7.53 -4.17 3.36
CA GLN A 159 -8.74 -3.90 2.57
C GLN A 159 -9.51 -5.19 2.26
N THR A 160 -8.80 -6.26 1.87
CA THR A 160 -9.41 -7.56 1.60
C THR A 160 -10.07 -8.13 2.86
N GLN A 161 -9.39 -8.08 4.00
CA GLN A 161 -9.92 -8.55 5.27
C GLN A 161 -11.14 -7.76 5.72
N LEU A 162 -11.09 -6.43 5.63
CA LEU A 162 -12.21 -5.57 5.97
C LEU A 162 -13.46 -5.91 5.14
N GLN A 163 -13.29 -6.16 3.83
CA GLN A 163 -14.41 -6.54 2.96
C GLN A 163 -14.98 -7.92 3.29
N VAL A 164 -14.15 -8.86 3.77
CA VAL A 164 -14.57 -10.22 4.15
C VAL A 164 -15.25 -10.24 5.51
N GLN A 165 -14.68 -9.54 6.49
CA GLN A 165 -15.17 -9.55 7.88
C GLN A 165 -16.36 -8.63 8.08
N GLU A 166 -16.39 -7.51 7.35
CA GLU A 166 -17.43 -6.48 7.46
C GLU A 166 -18.14 -6.23 6.12
N PRO A 167 -18.78 -7.25 5.50
CA PRO A 167 -19.45 -7.09 4.21
C PRO A 167 -20.58 -6.06 4.26
N GLN A 168 -21.18 -5.90 5.44
CA GLN A 168 -22.23 -4.92 5.72
C GLN A 168 -21.77 -3.47 5.53
N LEU A 169 -20.47 -3.17 5.64
CA LEU A 169 -19.96 -1.80 5.42
C LEU A 169 -20.16 -1.37 3.97
N THR A 170 -19.92 -2.28 3.02
CA THR A 170 -20.12 -1.99 1.59
C THR A 170 -21.60 -1.76 1.29
N GLU A 171 -22.49 -2.55 1.90
CA GLU A 171 -23.94 -2.40 1.75
C GLU A 171 -24.42 -1.07 2.35
N LYS A 172 -24.05 -0.78 3.60
CA LYS A 172 -24.36 0.50 4.29
C LYS A 172 -23.82 1.70 3.52
N PHE A 173 -22.62 1.61 2.96
CA PHE A 173 -22.07 2.63 2.09
C PHE A 173 -22.94 2.83 0.86
N SER A 174 -23.28 1.74 0.16
CA SER A 174 -24.07 1.77 -1.07
C SER A 174 -25.44 2.42 -0.84
N ASP A 175 -26.16 1.98 0.20
CA ASP A 175 -27.47 2.53 0.57
C ASP A 175 -27.37 4.02 0.89
N ARG A 176 -26.38 4.39 1.71
CA ARG A 176 -26.21 5.78 2.14
C ARG A 176 -25.79 6.69 0.99
N TYR A 177 -24.88 6.22 0.14
CA TYR A 177 -24.40 6.94 -1.02
C TYR A 177 -25.54 7.22 -1.99
N LEU A 178 -26.32 6.19 -2.33
CA LEU A 178 -27.49 6.34 -3.21
C LEU A 178 -28.53 7.28 -2.60
N ASP A 179 -28.90 7.11 -1.32
CA ASP A 179 -29.84 7.99 -0.60
C ASP A 179 -29.42 9.47 -0.68
N LEU A 180 -28.13 9.76 -0.43
CA LEU A 180 -27.59 11.12 -0.52
C LEU A 180 -27.61 11.66 -1.95
N THR A 181 -27.28 10.85 -2.94
CA THR A 181 -27.31 11.24 -4.36
C THR A 181 -28.74 11.57 -4.81
N TYR A 182 -29.72 10.73 -4.46
CA TYR A 182 -31.14 10.98 -4.73
C TYR A 182 -31.66 12.24 -4.02
N LYS A 183 -31.35 12.41 -2.73
CA LYS A 183 -31.71 13.61 -1.95
C LYS A 183 -31.12 14.89 -2.55
N THR A 184 -29.88 14.83 -3.01
CA THR A 184 -29.20 15.99 -3.60
C THR A 184 -29.84 16.36 -4.94
N ALA A 185 -30.10 15.38 -5.81
CA ALA A 185 -30.78 15.62 -7.09
C ALA A 185 -32.21 16.19 -6.90
N ALA A 186 -32.94 15.71 -5.89
CA ALA A 186 -34.26 16.24 -5.55
C ALA A 186 -34.22 17.71 -5.09
N LYS A 187 -33.18 18.10 -4.36
CA LYS A 187 -32.99 19.48 -3.86
C LYS A 187 -32.56 20.45 -4.96
N THR A 188 -31.66 20.04 -5.86
CA THR A 188 -31.06 20.93 -6.85
C THR A 188 -31.91 21.13 -8.10
N LYS A 189 -32.99 20.35 -8.30
CA LYS A 189 -33.83 20.32 -9.52
C LYS A 189 -33.05 20.11 -10.83
N LYS A 190 -31.76 19.79 -10.76
CA LYS A 190 -30.85 19.56 -11.88
C LYS A 190 -30.25 18.18 -11.69
N SER A 191 -30.50 17.29 -12.64
CA SER A 191 -29.90 15.96 -12.65
C SER A 191 -28.40 16.12 -12.86
N SER A 192 -27.58 15.57 -11.97
CA SER A 192 -26.14 15.43 -12.23
C SER A 192 -25.93 14.37 -13.31
N SER A 193 -24.80 14.43 -14.02
CA SER A 193 -24.40 13.38 -14.97
C SER A 193 -24.34 12.01 -14.31
N GLU A 194 -23.89 11.95 -13.06
CA GLU A 194 -23.88 10.75 -12.23
C GLU A 194 -25.29 10.21 -11.95
N MET A 195 -26.24 11.09 -11.63
CA MET A 195 -27.63 10.69 -11.42
C MET A 195 -28.29 10.18 -12.71
N GLU A 196 -27.93 10.75 -13.86
CA GLU A 196 -28.39 10.26 -15.16
C GLU A 196 -27.82 8.87 -15.47
N ALA A 197 -26.54 8.63 -15.19
CA ALA A 197 -25.93 7.32 -15.32
C ALA A 197 -26.55 6.28 -14.37
N LEU A 198 -26.80 6.62 -13.10
CA LEU A 198 -27.43 5.71 -12.14
C LEU A 198 -28.84 5.30 -12.55
N LYS A 199 -29.59 6.14 -13.27
CA LYS A 199 -30.93 5.79 -13.77
C LYS A 199 -30.93 4.74 -14.87
N THR A 200 -29.85 4.67 -15.67
CA THR A 200 -29.73 3.72 -16.77
C THR A 200 -29.13 2.39 -16.33
N MET A 201 -28.50 2.36 -15.15
CA MET A 201 -27.93 1.15 -14.55
C MET A 201 -28.99 0.22 -13.95
N THR A 202 -28.80 -1.07 -14.14
CA THR A 202 -29.46 -2.14 -13.39
C THR A 202 -29.01 -2.15 -11.92
N GLU A 203 -29.77 -2.81 -11.04
CA GLU A 203 -29.39 -2.92 -9.62
C GLU A 203 -28.02 -3.60 -9.41
N LYS A 204 -27.67 -4.57 -10.27
CA LYS A 204 -26.36 -5.22 -10.23
C LYS A 204 -25.23 -4.25 -10.61
N GLU A 205 -25.45 -3.41 -11.61
CA GLU A 205 -24.47 -2.40 -12.03
C GLU A 205 -24.30 -1.31 -10.97
N LYS A 206 -25.40 -0.86 -10.34
CA LYS A 206 -25.34 0.08 -9.21
C LYS A 206 -24.53 -0.48 -8.05
N LEU A 207 -24.79 -1.73 -7.66
CA LEU A 207 -24.05 -2.39 -6.58
C LEU A 207 -22.56 -2.53 -6.89
N THR A 208 -22.22 -2.84 -8.14
CA THR A 208 -20.81 -2.91 -8.59
C THR A 208 -20.17 -1.53 -8.53
N TYR A 209 -20.84 -0.52 -9.08
CA TYR A 209 -20.38 0.87 -9.06
C TYR A 209 -20.13 1.40 -7.64
N THR A 210 -21.08 1.20 -6.72
CA THR A 210 -20.92 1.66 -5.33
C THR A 210 -19.86 0.87 -4.57
N ARG A 211 -19.67 -0.41 -4.87
CA ARG A 211 -18.55 -1.20 -4.31
C ARG A 211 -17.19 -0.69 -4.81
N ASP A 212 -17.09 -0.31 -6.08
CA ASP A 212 -15.87 0.27 -6.64
C ASP A 212 -15.59 1.65 -6.02
N LEU A 213 -16.63 2.47 -5.80
CA LEU A 213 -16.50 3.74 -5.07
C LEU A 213 -16.09 3.54 -3.62
N PHE A 214 -16.62 2.53 -2.94
CA PHE A 214 -16.24 2.20 -1.57
C PHE A 214 -14.76 1.80 -1.50
N THR A 215 -14.33 0.93 -2.42
CA THR A 215 -12.94 0.51 -2.60
C THR A 215 -12.03 1.73 -2.82
N PHE A 216 -12.39 2.62 -3.75
CA PHE A 216 -11.65 3.86 -4.00
C PHE A 216 -11.60 4.79 -2.77
N GLY A 217 -12.69 4.89 -2.02
CA GLY A 217 -12.76 5.64 -0.77
C GLY A 217 -11.80 5.11 0.28
N LEU A 218 -11.76 3.78 0.47
CA LEU A 218 -10.82 3.11 1.37
C LEU A 218 -9.37 3.34 0.95
N GLU A 219 -9.06 3.21 -0.34
CA GLU A 219 -7.70 3.49 -0.83
C GLU A 219 -7.24 4.91 -0.52
N ASN A 220 -8.12 5.92 -0.69
CA ASN A 220 -7.77 7.30 -0.37
C ASN A 220 -7.64 7.52 1.14
N TRP A 221 -8.51 6.88 1.93
CA TRP A 221 -8.39 6.91 3.39
C TRP A 221 -7.03 6.36 3.84
N PHE A 222 -6.56 5.23 3.30
CA PHE A 222 -5.23 4.69 3.61
C PHE A 222 -4.09 5.59 3.16
N LYS A 223 -4.23 6.29 2.03
CA LYS A 223 -3.20 7.25 1.57
C LYS A 223 -3.05 8.43 2.52
N GLU A 224 -4.17 8.92 3.06
CA GLU A 224 -4.19 10.03 4.02
C GLU A 224 -3.72 9.58 5.41
N HIS A 225 -4.01 8.33 5.80
CA HIS A 225 -3.71 7.76 7.12
C HIS A 225 -2.55 6.75 7.08
N ASN A 226 -1.60 6.91 6.16
CA ASN A 226 -0.47 5.99 6.03
C ASN A 226 0.42 5.95 7.31
N GLU A 227 0.34 6.98 8.15
CA GLU A 227 0.99 7.03 9.46
C GLU A 227 0.40 5.99 10.44
N CYS A 228 -0.86 5.60 10.26
CA CYS A 228 -1.51 4.53 11.03
C CYS A 228 -0.96 3.14 10.68
N PHE A 229 0.08 3.02 9.85
CA PHE A 229 0.79 1.75 9.63
C PHE A 229 2.24 1.82 10.11
N LEU A 230 2.62 2.89 10.81
CA LEU A 230 3.91 3.00 11.47
C LEU A 230 3.87 2.20 12.76
N LEU A 231 4.86 1.31 12.95
CA LEU A 231 5.11 0.73 14.25
C LEU A 231 5.67 1.84 15.14
N HIS A 232 4.79 2.58 15.80
CA HIS A 232 5.23 3.59 16.76
C HIS A 232 5.76 2.91 18.01
N ASP A 233 7.03 3.17 18.32
CA ASP A 233 7.58 2.89 19.63
C ASP A 233 6.83 3.77 20.65
N LEU A 234 5.97 3.13 21.44
CA LEU A 234 5.12 3.70 22.50
C LEU A 234 5.95 4.28 23.65
N LYS A 235 6.64 5.40 23.39
CA LYS A 235 7.07 6.30 24.47
C LYS A 235 6.33 7.63 24.47
N LYS A 236 5.49 7.90 23.47
CA LYS A 236 4.59 9.05 23.43
C LYS A 236 3.37 8.74 22.56
N ILE A 237 2.35 8.12 23.13
CA ILE A 237 0.99 8.37 22.65
C ILE A 237 0.33 9.15 23.77
N ASP A 238 0.33 10.48 23.62
CA ASP A 238 -0.63 11.34 24.28
C ASP A 238 -1.99 11.12 23.59
N GLU A 239 -3.05 11.07 24.38
CA GLU A 239 -4.39 10.53 24.13
C GLU A 239 -5.26 11.20 23.03
N ASP A 240 -4.70 12.01 22.13
CA ASP A 240 -5.52 12.63 21.09
C ASP A 240 -5.08 12.16 19.70
N THR A 241 -6.04 11.56 18.99
CA THR A 241 -6.06 11.15 17.56
C THR A 241 -5.61 9.72 17.20
N CYS A 242 -6.58 8.80 17.17
CA CYS A 242 -6.86 7.89 16.05
C CYS A 242 -8.35 8.00 15.75
#